data_AF-A0A6G2D8V8-F1
#
_entry.id   AF-A0A6G2D8V8-F1
#
_cell.length_a   1.000
_cell.length_b   1.000
_cell.length_c   1.000
_cell.angle_alpha   90.00
_cell.angle_beta   90.00
_cell.angle_gamma   90.00
#
_symmetry.space_group_name_H-M   'P 1'
#
loop_
_entity.id
_entity.type
_entity.pdbx_description
1 polymer ?
#
loop_
_entity_poly.entity_id
_entity_poly.type
_entity_poly.pdbx_seq_one_letter_code
_entity_poly.pdbx_strand_id
1 'polypeptide(L)'
;SSSKLMRPPYGAITDDIRNSLDLSFIMWDVDSLDWKSKNEASILTEIQHQVANGSIVLMHDIHSPTVNALPRVIEYLKNQGYTFVTIPEMLNTRLKAHELYYSRDE
;
A
#
# COMPACT_ATOMS: atom_id res chain seq x y z
N SER A 1 -14.74 -16.60 -8.11
CA SER A 1 -13.57 -15.77 -8.42
C SER A 1 -13.30 -14.80 -7.29
N SER A 2 -12.04 -14.45 -7.03
CA SER A 2 -11.72 -13.28 -6.19
C SER A 2 -12.20 -12.00 -6.88
N SER A 3 -12.65 -11.01 -6.12
CA SER A 3 -13.00 -9.69 -6.65
C SER A 3 -11.77 -8.99 -7.23
N LYS A 4 -11.95 -8.10 -8.21
CA LYS A 4 -10.87 -7.27 -8.76
C LYS A 4 -10.49 -6.18 -7.77
N LEU A 5 -9.21 -5.81 -7.75
CA LEU A 5 -8.69 -4.77 -6.87
C LEU A 5 -8.88 -3.38 -7.46
N MET A 6 -9.16 -2.40 -6.62
CA MET A 6 -9.19 -0.98 -6.98
C MET A 6 -8.63 -0.16 -5.82
N ARG A 7 -7.81 0.85 -6.13
CA ARG A 7 -7.38 1.86 -5.16
C ARG A 7 -7.99 3.20 -5.57
N PRO A 8 -8.84 3.82 -4.76
CA PRO A 8 -9.45 5.09 -5.11
C PRO A 8 -8.37 6.19 -5.18
N PRO A 9 -8.36 7.02 -6.24
CA PRO A 9 -7.49 8.19 -6.29
C PRO A 9 -7.61 9.02 -5.02
N TYR A 10 -6.46 9.43 -4.46
CA TYR A 10 -6.37 10.19 -3.20
C TYR A 10 -6.95 9.48 -1.96
N GLY A 11 -7.32 8.20 -2.05
CA GLY A 11 -8.05 7.51 -1.00
C GLY A 11 -9.52 7.95 -0.87
N ALA A 12 -10.02 8.73 -1.82
CA ALA A 12 -11.36 9.31 -1.76
C ALA A 12 -12.42 8.30 -2.21
N ILE A 13 -13.21 7.80 -1.25
CA ILE A 13 -14.31 6.87 -1.50
C ILE A 13 -15.49 7.15 -0.56
N THR A 14 -16.71 7.04 -1.09
CA THR A 14 -17.96 7.11 -0.33
C THR A 14 -18.66 5.75 -0.35
N ASP A 15 -19.59 5.52 0.57
CA ASP A 15 -20.39 4.29 0.57
C ASP A 15 -21.18 4.11 -0.73
N ASP A 16 -21.71 5.19 -1.32
CA ASP A 16 -22.41 5.12 -2.61
C ASP A 16 -21.51 4.59 -3.73
N ILE A 17 -20.27 5.10 -3.84
CA ILE A 17 -19.30 4.63 -4.84
C ILE A 17 -18.91 3.17 -4.54
N ARG A 18 -18.62 2.87 -3.28
CA ARG A 18 -18.19 1.54 -2.81
C ARG A 18 -19.23 0.47 -3.10
N ASN A 19 -20.50 0.78 -2.86
CA ASN A 19 -21.63 -0.13 -3.08
C ASN A 19 -22.06 -0.20 -4.56
N SER A 20 -21.63 0.74 -5.41
CA SER A 20 -21.94 0.74 -6.85
C SER A 20 -21.05 -0.17 -7.68
N LEU A 21 -19.94 -0.69 -7.11
CA LEU A 21 -18.93 -1.48 -7.82
C LEU A 21 -18.59 -2.76 -7.07
N ASP A 22 -18.67 -3.91 -7.75
CA ASP A 22 -18.26 -5.23 -7.23
C ASP A 22 -16.72 -5.37 -7.23
N LEU A 23 -16.03 -4.49 -6.50
CA LEU A 23 -14.57 -4.40 -6.38
C LEU A 23 -14.13 -4.47 -4.93
N SER A 24 -12.89 -4.88 -4.69
CA SER A 24 -12.24 -4.79 -3.37
C SER A 24 -11.36 -3.55 -3.33
N PHE A 25 -11.56 -2.70 -2.34
CA PHE A 25 -10.93 -1.39 -2.26
C PHE A 25 -9.69 -1.44 -1.38
N ILE A 26 -8.52 -1.21 -1.99
CA ILE A 26 -7.21 -1.34 -1.35
C ILE A 26 -6.67 0.04 -1.01
N MET A 27 -6.56 0.30 0.28
CA MET A 27 -6.02 1.52 0.87
C MET A 27 -4.54 1.30 1.24
N TRP A 28 -4.08 1.98 2.29
CA TRP A 28 -2.74 1.86 2.85
C TRP A 28 -2.73 2.40 4.28
N ASP A 29 -1.94 1.79 5.15
CA ASP A 29 -1.63 2.27 6.50
C ASP A 29 -0.29 3.02 6.56
N VAL A 30 0.59 2.80 5.57
CA VAL A 30 1.87 3.49 5.45
C VAL A 30 1.88 4.39 4.21
N ASP A 31 1.96 5.71 4.41
CA ASP A 31 2.18 6.69 3.33
C ASP A 31 3.64 7.16 3.33
N SER A 32 4.37 6.86 2.25
CA SER A 32 5.78 7.26 2.09
C SER A 32 5.97 8.77 1.84
N LEU A 33 4.88 9.50 1.55
CA LEU A 33 4.88 10.92 1.19
C LEU A 33 5.80 11.24 -0.01
N ASP A 34 6.05 10.25 -0.88
CA ASP A 34 6.92 10.39 -2.04
C ASP A 34 6.40 11.40 -3.06
N TRP A 35 5.07 11.50 -3.17
CA TRP A 35 4.34 12.50 -3.94
C TRP A 35 4.62 13.95 -3.49
N LYS A 36 5.00 14.14 -2.21
CA LYS A 36 5.27 15.45 -1.60
C LYS A 36 6.76 15.77 -1.52
N SER A 37 7.54 14.92 -0.87
CA SER A 37 8.93 15.23 -0.51
C SER A 37 9.88 15.19 -1.72
N LYS A 38 9.64 14.26 -2.66
CA LYS A 38 10.53 13.97 -3.81
C LYS A 38 11.99 13.80 -3.39
N ASN A 39 12.23 13.29 -2.18
CA ASN A 39 13.54 13.09 -1.60
C ASN A 39 13.71 11.63 -1.19
N GLU A 40 14.76 10.97 -1.70
CA GLU A 40 14.99 9.54 -1.50
C GLU A 40 15.15 9.15 -0.03
N ALA A 41 15.85 9.99 0.76
CA ALA A 41 16.06 9.72 2.18
C ALA A 41 14.77 9.90 2.98
N SER A 42 13.98 10.94 2.68
CA SER A 42 12.68 11.17 3.33
C SER A 42 11.71 10.00 3.09
N ILE A 43 11.65 9.45 1.86
CA ILE A 43 10.81 8.29 1.54
C ILE A 43 11.13 7.10 2.45
N LEU A 44 12.42 6.78 2.59
CA LEU A 44 12.84 5.68 3.46
C LEU A 44 12.49 5.97 4.93
N THR A 45 12.76 7.18 5.41
CA THR A 45 12.47 7.59 6.79
C THR A 45 10.98 7.45 7.13
N GLU A 46 10.08 7.89 6.24
CA GLU A 46 8.64 7.76 6.49
C GLU A 46 8.20 6.29 6.58
N ILE A 47 8.70 5.44 5.70
CA ILE A 47 8.42 3.99 5.74
C ILE A 47 8.95 3.38 7.05
N GLN A 48 10.16 3.73 7.46
CA GLN A 48 10.78 3.25 8.70
C GLN A 48 9.96 3.59 9.95
N HIS A 49 9.33 4.77 9.98
CA HIS A 49 8.55 5.23 11.12
C HIS A 49 7.18 4.55 11.23
N GLN A 50 6.60 4.10 10.12
CA GLN A 50 5.20 3.67 10.06
C GLN A 50 5.04 2.16 9.89
N VAL A 51 6.01 1.48 9.25
CA VAL A 51 5.84 0.08 8.85
C VAL A 51 5.72 -0.87 10.03
N ALA A 52 4.74 -1.77 9.94
CA ALA A 52 4.55 -2.88 10.84
C ALA A 52 4.30 -4.19 10.06
N ASN A 53 4.24 -5.31 10.78
CA ASN A 53 3.89 -6.60 10.18
C ASN A 53 2.47 -6.55 9.62
N GLY A 54 2.32 -6.77 8.31
CA GLY A 54 1.02 -6.71 7.63
C GLY A 54 0.68 -5.35 7.02
N SER A 55 1.61 -4.37 7.02
CA SER A 55 1.36 -3.07 6.38
C SER A 55 1.26 -3.14 4.85
N ILE A 56 0.44 -2.24 4.30
CA ILE A 56 0.37 -1.90 2.89
C ILE A 56 1.03 -0.54 2.70
N VAL A 57 2.16 -0.51 2.00
CA VAL A 57 2.93 0.73 1.74
C VAL A 57 2.46 1.39 0.45
N LEU A 58 2.10 2.68 0.51
CA LEU A 58 1.83 3.52 -0.66
C LEU A 58 3.11 4.18 -1.19
N MET A 59 3.37 3.96 -2.48
CA MET A 59 4.42 4.62 -3.27
C MET A 59 3.90 4.85 -4.70
N HIS A 60 4.50 5.78 -5.44
CA HIS A 60 4.12 6.17 -6.80
C HIS A 60 5.29 5.97 -7.80
N ASP A 61 5.08 5.19 -8.84
CA ASP A 61 6.08 4.85 -9.87
C ASP A 61 6.27 5.91 -10.97
N ILE A 62 5.75 7.12 -10.75
CA ILE A 62 5.80 8.26 -11.68
C ILE A 62 6.89 9.28 -11.32
N HIS A 63 7.73 8.99 -10.33
CA HIS A 63 8.75 9.89 -9.81
C HIS A 63 10.12 9.22 -9.73
N SER A 64 11.14 9.82 -10.37
CA SER A 64 12.51 9.29 -10.32
C SER A 64 13.05 9.11 -8.89
N PRO A 65 12.81 10.04 -7.92
CA PRO A 65 13.22 9.80 -6.53
C PRO A 65 12.62 8.55 -5.91
N THR A 66 11.37 8.19 -6.23
CA THR A 66 10.75 6.95 -5.74
C THR A 66 11.45 5.73 -6.31
N VAL A 67 11.74 5.73 -7.61
CA VAL A 67 12.48 4.65 -8.29
C VAL A 67 13.88 4.48 -7.67
N ASN A 68 14.57 5.59 -7.39
CA ASN A 68 15.92 5.56 -6.80
C ASN A 68 15.92 5.12 -5.33
N ALA A 69 14.89 5.45 -4.55
CA ALA A 69 14.77 5.06 -3.16
C ALA A 69 14.40 3.58 -2.99
N LEU A 70 13.67 3.01 -3.94
CA LEU A 70 13.08 1.67 -3.85
C LEU A 70 14.09 0.55 -3.51
N PRO A 71 15.31 0.49 -4.09
CA PRO A 71 16.31 -0.51 -3.71
C PRO A 71 16.67 -0.49 -2.22
N ARG A 72 16.85 0.71 -1.65
CA ARG A 72 17.20 0.88 -0.22
C ARG A 72 16.03 0.54 0.69
N VAL A 73 14.81 0.87 0.28
CA VAL A 73 13.58 0.46 1.00
C VAL A 73 13.46 -1.06 1.04
N ILE A 74 13.64 -1.73 -0.10
CA ILE A 74 13.57 -3.19 -0.19
C ILE A 74 14.65 -3.84 0.69
N GLU A 75 15.89 -3.36 0.61
CA GLU A 75 17.00 -3.87 1.42
C GLU A 75 16.72 -3.71 2.92
N TYR A 76 16.31 -2.52 3.36
CA TYR A 76 15.96 -2.26 4.75
C TYR A 76 14.88 -3.22 5.25
N LEU A 77 13.76 -3.35 4.53
CA LEU A 77 12.64 -4.20 4.95
C LEU A 77 13.02 -5.68 4.98
N LYS A 78 13.80 -6.17 4.01
CA LYS A 78 14.35 -7.54 4.07
C LYS A 78 15.23 -7.76 5.29
N ASN A 79 16.09 -6.80 5.63
CA ASN A 79 16.96 -6.88 6.80
C ASN A 79 16.18 -6.84 8.13
N GLN A 80 14.98 -6.25 8.15
CA GLN A 80 14.06 -6.33 9.29
C GLN A 80 13.26 -7.65 9.34
N GLY A 81 13.43 -8.56 8.37
CA GLY A 81 12.75 -9.85 8.32
C GLY A 81 11.38 -9.82 7.63
N TYR A 82 11.02 -8.72 6.95
CA TYR A 82 9.78 -8.67 6.18
C TYR A 82 9.87 -9.52 4.92
N THR A 83 8.73 -10.13 4.56
CA THR A 83 8.53 -10.78 3.26
C THR A 83 7.60 -9.90 2.42
N PHE A 84 8.02 -9.62 1.19
CA PHE A 84 7.18 -8.92 0.22
C PHE A 84 6.20 -9.89 -0.41
N VAL A 85 4.93 -9.52 -0.41
CA VAL A 85 3.82 -10.29 -0.97
C VAL A 85 2.86 -9.36 -1.69
N THR A 86 2.04 -9.92 -2.56
CA THR A 86 0.90 -9.22 -3.16
C THR A 86 -0.26 -9.11 -2.15
N ILE A 87 -1.21 -8.20 -2.41
CA ILE A 87 -2.39 -8.03 -1.55
C ILE A 87 -3.18 -9.34 -1.35
N PRO A 88 -3.48 -10.13 -2.40
CA PRO A 88 -4.18 -11.41 -2.20
C PRO A 88 -3.39 -12.43 -1.37
N GLU A 89 -2.07 -12.48 -1.52
CA GLU A 89 -1.20 -13.35 -0.70
C GLU A 89 -1.19 -12.90 0.76
N MET A 90 -1.08 -11.59 1.01
CA MET A 90 -1.04 -11.02 2.36
C MET A 90 -2.30 -11.33 3.16
N LEU A 91 -3.47 -11.13 2.55
CA LEU A 91 -4.76 -11.27 3.22
C LEU A 91 -5.20 -12.73 3.35
N ASN A 92 -4.51 -13.67 2.68
CA ASN A 92 -4.71 -15.13 2.74
C ASN A 92 -6.19 -15.59 2.77
N THR A 93 -7.06 -14.80 2.14
CA THR A 93 -8.51 -14.95 2.16
C THR A 93 -9.07 -14.46 0.84
N ARG A 94 -10.30 -14.87 0.55
CA ARG A 94 -11.01 -14.33 -0.61
C ARG A 94 -11.44 -12.89 -0.30
N LEU A 95 -10.85 -11.95 -1.03
CA LEU A 95 -11.23 -10.54 -0.95
C LEU A 95 -12.71 -10.37 -1.30
N LYS A 96 -13.43 -9.73 -0.38
CA LYS A 96 -14.85 -9.41 -0.51
C LYS A 96 -15.03 -8.14 -1.32
N ALA A 97 -16.05 -8.12 -2.17
CA ALA A 97 -16.48 -6.90 -2.85
C ALA A 97 -17.01 -5.89 -1.83
N HIS A 98 -16.92 -4.61 -2.18
CA HIS A 98 -17.34 -3.46 -1.37
C HIS A 98 -16.56 -3.27 -0.06
N GLU A 99 -15.57 -4.10 0.27
CA GLU A 99 -14.77 -3.92 1.48
C GLU A 99 -13.54 -3.04 1.25
N LEU A 100 -13.12 -2.34 2.32
CA LEU A 100 -11.90 -1.56 2.40
C LEU A 100 -10.83 -2.35 3.17
N TYR A 101 -9.61 -2.35 2.66
CA TYR A 101 -8.46 -3.01 3.29
C TYR A 101 -7.30 -2.02 3.41
N TYR A 102 -6.83 -1.76 4.63
CA TYR A 102 -5.75 -0.81 4.93
C TYR A 102 -4.45 -1.50 5.32
N SER A 103 -4.55 -2.65 5.99
CA SER A 103 -3.44 -3.54 6.35
C SER A 103 -3.96 -4.99 6.36
N ARG A 104 -3.13 -5.95 6.79
CA ARG A 104 -3.58 -7.34 6.99
C ARG A 104 -4.54 -7.50 8.18
N ASP A 105 -4.32 -6.70 9.23
CA ASP A 105 -4.88 -6.96 10.56
C ASP A 105 -6.03 -5.97 10.93
N GLU A 106 -6.43 -5.10 10.00
CA GLU A 106 -7.64 -4.24 10.08
C GLU A 106 -8.84 -4.83 9.32
#